data_AF-A0A4S1GT71-F1
#
_entry.id   AF-A0A4S1GT71-F1
#
_cell.length_a   1.000
_cell.length_b   1.000
_cell.length_c   1.000
_cell.angle_alpha   90.00
_cell.angle_beta   90.00
_cell.angle_gamma   90.00
#
_symmetry.space_group_name_H-M   'P 1'
#
loop_
_entity.id
_entity.type
_entity.pdbx_description
1 polymer ?
#
loop_
_entity_poly.entity_id
_entity_poly.type
_entity_poly.pdbx_seq_one_letter_code
_entity_poly.pdbx_strand_id
1 'polypeptide(L)'
;FGHGRFVGLEHITTGQKVLEVREAPAAAIIFDALRHLETASLDVASIVLKQGLEQAWSQEAVSGAWGSTIHQMCERAIASALEGVSGSVSYIVDHTRFLPRSIRARKPRYIRDRDLWEYQAATHIALSKAFRPRQVTKRETPVENNAPQAPANLSQQCTDGLVTNGWWFSKGERAEACFGIEIDAAWKNF
;
A
#
# COMPACT_ATOMS: atom_id res chain seq x y z
N PHE A 1 -24.22 -12.44 -5.10
CA PHE A 1 -23.68 -11.30 -4.35
C PHE A 1 -23.46 -10.05 -5.20
N GLY A 2 -23.16 -10.13 -6.50
CA GLY A 2 -23.20 -8.95 -7.39
C GLY A 2 -22.05 -7.95 -7.21
N HIS A 3 -20.96 -8.36 -6.57
CA HIS A 3 -19.76 -7.54 -6.35
C HIS A 3 -18.96 -7.32 -7.63
N GLY A 4 -18.13 -6.27 -7.64
CA GLY A 4 -17.27 -5.95 -8.78
C GLY A 4 -18.00 -5.35 -9.98
N ARG A 5 -19.20 -4.79 -9.78
CA ARG A 5 -19.93 -4.04 -10.81
C ARG A 5 -19.39 -2.62 -10.93
N PHE A 6 -19.10 -2.21 -12.14
CA PHE A 6 -18.62 -0.88 -12.47
C PHE A 6 -19.52 -0.26 -13.55
N VAL A 7 -19.88 1.01 -13.35
CA VAL A 7 -20.60 1.83 -14.34
C VAL A 7 -19.78 3.09 -14.54
N GLY A 8 -19.41 3.40 -15.77
CA GLY A 8 -18.56 4.55 -16.05
C GLY A 8 -18.62 5.01 -17.49
N LEU A 9 -18.09 6.20 -17.74
CA LEU A 9 -17.89 6.75 -19.07
C LEU A 9 -16.48 6.41 -19.55
N GLU A 10 -16.38 5.61 -20.61
CA GLU A 10 -15.13 5.31 -21.27
C GLU A 10 -14.83 6.31 -22.38
N HIS A 11 -13.55 6.66 -22.54
CA HIS A 11 -13.10 7.49 -23.64
C HIS A 11 -12.81 6.57 -24.82
N ILE A 12 -13.37 6.89 -25.99
CA ILE A 12 -12.98 6.23 -27.23
C ILE A 12 -12.06 7.13 -28.05
N THR A 13 -11.37 6.55 -29.02
CA THR A 13 -10.32 7.22 -29.83
C THR A 13 -10.81 8.48 -30.54
N THR A 14 -12.12 8.62 -30.78
CA THR A 14 -12.74 9.81 -31.38
C THR A 14 -12.95 10.97 -30.39
N GLY A 15 -12.56 10.81 -29.11
CA GLY A 15 -12.76 11.79 -28.03
C GLY A 15 -14.17 11.78 -27.44
N GLN A 16 -15.10 11.01 -28.01
CA GLN A 16 -16.44 10.80 -27.47
C GLN A 16 -16.42 9.89 -26.24
N LYS A 17 -17.52 9.91 -25.47
CA LYS A 17 -17.69 9.08 -24.28
C LYS A 17 -18.80 8.06 -24.47
N VAL A 18 -18.54 6.82 -24.05
CA VAL A 18 -19.50 5.72 -24.08
C VAL A 18 -19.81 5.30 -22.65
N LEU A 19 -21.10 5.15 -22.33
CA LEU A 19 -21.52 4.57 -21.05
C LEU A 19 -21.31 3.06 -21.09
N GLU A 20 -20.52 2.56 -20.15
CA GLU A 20 -20.24 1.13 -20.02
C GLU A 20 -20.64 0.59 -18.66
N VAL A 21 -21.08 -0.66 -18.67
CA VAL A 21 -21.38 -1.46 -17.49
C VAL A 21 -20.54 -2.74 -17.56
N ARG A 22 -19.74 -2.98 -16.53
CA ARG A 22 -18.84 -4.15 -16.43
C ARG A 22 -19.01 -4.85 -15.11
N GLU A 23 -18.75 -6.15 -15.07
CA GLU A 23 -18.68 -6.91 -13.84
C GLU A 23 -17.44 -7.81 -13.78
N ALA A 24 -16.71 -7.73 -12.67
CA ALA A 24 -15.52 -8.54 -12.41
C ALA A 24 -15.50 -9.03 -10.96
N PRO A 25 -16.45 -9.90 -10.56
CA PRO A 25 -16.69 -10.25 -9.16
C PRO A 25 -15.50 -10.92 -8.48
N ALA A 26 -14.84 -11.87 -9.15
CA ALA A 26 -13.68 -12.55 -8.60
C ALA A 26 -12.48 -11.59 -8.49
N ALA A 27 -12.21 -10.83 -9.56
CA ALA A 27 -11.11 -9.88 -9.60
C ALA A 27 -11.22 -8.83 -8.49
N ALA A 28 -12.43 -8.30 -8.23
CA ALA A 28 -12.66 -7.32 -7.17
C ALA A 28 -12.17 -7.80 -5.80
N ILE A 29 -12.50 -9.03 -5.42
CA ILE A 29 -12.15 -9.57 -4.10
C ILE A 29 -10.67 -10.01 -4.07
N ILE A 30 -10.14 -10.54 -5.18
CA ILE A 30 -8.72 -10.90 -5.29
C ILE A 30 -7.83 -9.66 -5.18
N PHE A 31 -8.15 -8.58 -5.90
CA PHE A 31 -7.39 -7.34 -5.83
C PHE A 31 -7.46 -6.70 -4.44
N ASP A 32 -8.64 -6.70 -3.81
CA ASP A 32 -8.79 -6.21 -2.44
C ASP A 32 -7.92 -7.01 -1.45
N ALA A 33 -7.93 -8.35 -1.56
CA ALA A 33 -7.11 -9.22 -0.72
C ALA A 33 -5.61 -8.95 -0.93
N LEU A 34 -5.20 -8.74 -2.19
CA LEU A 34 -3.82 -8.37 -2.51
C LEU A 34 -3.45 -7.01 -1.87
N ARG A 35 -4.31 -5.99 -1.94
CA ARG A 35 -4.06 -4.69 -1.28
C ARG A 35 -3.88 -4.80 0.23
N HIS A 36 -4.66 -5.66 0.87
CA HIS A 36 -4.49 -5.95 2.29
C HIS A 36 -3.15 -6.60 2.59
N LEU A 37 -2.72 -7.57 1.78
CA LEU A 37 -1.43 -8.24 1.97
C LEU A 37 -0.24 -7.33 1.64
N GLU A 38 -0.36 -6.44 0.64
CA GLU A 38 0.62 -5.40 0.34
C GLU A 38 0.80 -4.48 1.54
N THR A 39 -0.29 -3.92 2.08
CA THR A 39 -0.26 -3.04 3.26
C THR A 39 0.29 -3.76 4.49
N ALA A 40 0.03 -5.05 4.61
CA ALA A 40 0.52 -5.86 5.71
C ALA A 40 2.00 -6.24 5.61
N SER A 41 2.63 -6.18 4.43
CA SER A 41 3.95 -6.78 4.17
C SER A 41 5.00 -5.79 3.65
N LEU A 42 4.56 -4.77 2.90
CA LEU A 42 5.43 -3.81 2.22
C LEU A 42 5.58 -2.52 3.03
N ASP A 43 6.66 -1.77 2.76
CA ASP A 43 6.77 -0.40 3.22
C ASP A 43 5.92 0.55 2.38
N VAL A 44 5.65 1.74 2.93
CA VAL A 44 4.78 2.75 2.30
C VAL A 44 5.33 3.22 0.96
N ALA A 45 6.65 3.43 0.83
CA ALA A 45 7.24 3.93 -0.41
C ALA A 45 7.10 2.91 -1.54
N SER A 46 7.31 1.62 -1.25
CA SER A 46 7.09 0.52 -2.18
C SER A 46 5.63 0.44 -2.65
N ILE A 47 4.66 0.60 -1.75
CA ILE A 47 3.23 0.59 -2.10
C ILE A 47 2.89 1.73 -3.06
N VAL A 48 3.33 2.95 -2.73
CA VAL A 48 3.03 4.15 -3.55
C VAL A 48 3.65 4.03 -4.93
N LEU A 49 4.93 3.62 -5.01
CA LEU A 49 5.61 3.43 -6.30
C LEU A 49 4.92 2.36 -7.14
N LYS A 50 4.59 1.21 -6.54
CA LYS A 50 3.91 0.11 -7.22
C LYS A 50 2.55 0.52 -7.78
N GLN A 51 1.75 1.27 -7.03
CA GLN A 51 0.46 1.79 -7.51
C GLN A 51 0.61 2.76 -8.70
N GLY A 52 1.64 3.60 -8.70
CA GLY A 52 1.98 4.44 -9.85
C GLY A 52 2.32 3.62 -11.11
N LEU A 53 3.10 2.56 -10.94
CA LEU A 53 3.46 1.64 -12.02
C LEU A 53 2.25 0.87 -12.55
N GLU A 54 1.33 0.44 -11.69
CA GLU A 54 0.07 -0.22 -12.10
C GLU A 54 -0.81 0.68 -12.95
N GLN A 55 -0.86 1.97 -12.63
CA GLN A 55 -1.58 2.94 -13.45
C GLN A 55 -0.97 3.03 -14.84
N ALA A 56 0.36 3.18 -14.95
CA ALA A 56 1.05 3.21 -16.23
C ALA A 56 0.85 1.91 -17.03
N TRP A 57 0.98 0.76 -16.37
CA TRP A 57 0.71 -0.56 -16.95
C TRP A 57 -0.71 -0.67 -17.51
N SER A 58 -1.70 -0.20 -16.75
CA SER A 58 -3.12 -0.23 -17.16
C SER A 58 -3.39 0.68 -18.36
N GLN A 59 -2.73 1.83 -18.44
CA GLN A 59 -2.86 2.74 -19.59
C GLN A 59 -2.30 2.12 -20.88
N GLU A 60 -1.15 1.42 -20.80
CA GLU A 60 -0.60 0.69 -21.95
C GLU A 60 -1.54 -0.43 -22.41
N ALA A 61 -2.16 -1.15 -21.47
CA ALA A 61 -3.13 -2.18 -21.80
C ALA A 61 -4.39 -1.60 -22.49
N VAL A 62 -4.95 -0.51 -21.96
CA VAL A 62 -6.15 0.14 -22.51
C VAL A 62 -5.87 0.80 -23.87
N SER A 63 -4.67 1.31 -24.11
CA SER A 63 -4.27 1.90 -25.39
C SER A 63 -3.99 0.86 -26.49
N GLY A 64 -4.04 -0.44 -26.15
CA GLY A 64 -3.70 -1.52 -27.07
C GLY A 64 -2.20 -1.75 -27.24
N ALA A 65 -1.36 -1.08 -26.44
CA ALA A 65 0.09 -1.24 -26.42
C ALA A 65 0.54 -2.41 -25.52
N TRP A 66 -0.25 -3.49 -25.48
CA TRP A 66 0.08 -4.68 -24.68
C TRP A 66 1.43 -5.26 -25.11
N GLY A 67 2.30 -5.52 -24.13
CA GLY A 67 3.64 -6.05 -24.41
C GLY A 67 4.64 -5.02 -24.95
N SER A 68 4.31 -3.72 -24.96
CA SER A 68 5.29 -2.67 -25.22
C SER A 68 6.46 -2.70 -24.23
N THR A 69 7.55 -1.99 -24.54
CA THR A 69 8.68 -1.85 -23.60
C THR A 69 8.24 -1.28 -22.26
N ILE A 70 7.36 -0.26 -22.26
CA ILE A 70 6.86 0.37 -21.03
C ILE A 70 5.99 -0.62 -20.24
N HIS A 71 5.11 -1.34 -20.93
CA HIS A 71 4.28 -2.38 -20.32
C HIS A 71 5.15 -3.43 -19.60
N GLN A 72 6.14 -4.00 -20.29
CA GLN A 72 7.05 -5.00 -19.74
C GLN A 72 7.91 -4.46 -18.59
N MET A 73 8.35 -3.20 -18.67
CA MET A 73 9.09 -2.55 -17.57
C MET A 73 8.23 -2.43 -16.32
N CYS A 74 6.99 -1.96 -16.46
CA CYS A 74 6.06 -1.85 -15.34
C CYS A 74 5.73 -3.22 -14.76
N GLU A 75 5.45 -4.21 -15.62
CA GLU A 75 5.14 -5.58 -15.23
C GLU A 75 6.26 -6.21 -14.38
N ARG A 76 7.51 -6.11 -14.83
CA ARG A 76 8.67 -6.63 -14.07
C ARG A 76 8.87 -5.89 -12.75
N ALA A 77 8.70 -4.57 -12.73
CA ALA A 77 8.84 -3.79 -11.51
C ALA A 77 7.73 -4.10 -10.49
N ILE A 78 6.48 -4.29 -10.96
CA ILE A 78 5.36 -4.73 -10.13
C ILE A 78 5.63 -6.13 -9.59
N ALA A 79 6.08 -7.08 -10.42
CA ALA A 79 6.41 -8.44 -9.99
C ALA A 79 7.49 -8.44 -8.91
N SER A 80 8.54 -7.63 -9.08
CA SER A 80 9.61 -7.48 -8.08
C SER A 80 9.08 -6.88 -6.77
N ALA A 81 8.20 -5.87 -6.83
CA ALA A 81 7.59 -5.28 -5.64
C ALA A 81 6.69 -6.27 -4.87
N LEU A 82 6.13 -7.27 -5.56
CA LEU A 82 5.29 -8.32 -4.96
C LEU A 82 6.09 -9.49 -4.42
N GLU A 83 7.42 -9.52 -4.59
CA GLU A 83 8.26 -10.57 -4.03
C GLU A 83 8.12 -10.65 -2.50
N GLY A 84 7.65 -11.80 -2.02
CA GLY A 84 7.45 -12.03 -0.58
C GLY A 84 6.11 -11.54 -0.02
N VAL A 85 5.27 -10.89 -0.83
CA VAL A 85 3.87 -10.64 -0.49
C VAL A 85 3.11 -11.97 -0.54
N SER A 86 2.80 -12.51 0.64
CA SER A 86 2.08 -13.78 0.75
C SER A 86 1.29 -13.85 2.04
N GLY A 87 0.18 -14.57 2.01
CA GLY A 87 -0.69 -14.69 3.17
C GLY A 87 -2.12 -15.07 2.82
N SER A 88 -3.01 -14.89 3.80
CA SER A 88 -4.44 -15.18 3.66
C SER A 88 -5.28 -14.00 4.12
N VAL A 89 -6.34 -13.71 3.38
CA VAL A 89 -7.41 -12.79 3.78
C VAL A 89 -8.74 -13.55 3.77
N SER A 90 -9.47 -13.50 4.88
CA SER A 90 -10.81 -14.08 4.98
C SER A 90 -11.86 -12.99 4.90
N TYR A 91 -12.97 -13.26 4.21
CA TYR A 91 -14.05 -12.32 3.99
C TYR A 91 -15.36 -12.79 4.61
N ILE A 92 -16.15 -11.82 5.05
CA ILE A 92 -17.59 -11.95 5.22
C ILE A 92 -18.22 -11.32 3.98
N VAL A 93 -19.00 -12.10 3.24
CA VAL A 93 -19.63 -11.65 2.00
C VAL A 93 -21.14 -11.76 2.09
N ASP A 94 -21.79 -10.63 1.80
CA ASP A 94 -23.23 -10.51 1.66
C ASP A 94 -23.57 -9.87 0.30
N HIS A 95 -24.85 -9.55 0.06
CA HIS A 95 -25.34 -9.03 -1.22
C HIS A 95 -25.08 -7.53 -1.42
N THR A 96 -24.55 -6.85 -0.40
CA THR A 96 -24.25 -5.42 -0.38
C THR A 96 -22.76 -5.14 -0.31
N ARG A 97 -21.97 -6.01 0.35
CA ARG A 97 -20.54 -5.83 0.56
C ARG A 97 -19.77 -7.14 0.71
N PHE A 98 -18.46 -7.02 0.60
CA PHE A 98 -17.48 -7.98 1.07
C PHE A 98 -16.54 -7.25 2.04
N LEU A 99 -16.41 -7.75 3.27
CA LEU A 99 -15.58 -7.12 4.29
C LEU A 99 -14.48 -8.09 4.76
N PRO A 100 -13.22 -7.62 4.87
CA PRO A 100 -12.16 -8.41 5.47
C PRO A 100 -12.48 -8.74 6.94
N ARG A 101 -12.53 -10.03 7.24
CA ARG A 101 -12.69 -10.58 8.60
C ARG A 101 -11.35 -10.83 9.26
N SER A 102 -10.35 -11.30 8.49
CA SER A 102 -9.01 -11.56 9.01
C SER A 102 -7.97 -11.36 7.93
N ILE A 103 -6.83 -10.77 8.29
CA ILE A 103 -5.69 -10.56 7.41
C ILE A 103 -4.47 -11.18 8.10
N ARG A 104 -3.79 -12.10 7.41
CA ARG A 104 -2.59 -12.78 7.91
C ARG A 104 -1.52 -12.78 6.83
N ALA A 105 -0.55 -11.89 6.97
CA ALA A 105 0.64 -11.91 6.13
C ALA A 105 1.68 -12.91 6.67
N ARG A 106 2.41 -13.57 5.77
CA ARG A 106 3.50 -14.49 6.13
C ARG A 106 4.72 -13.74 6.69
N LYS A 107 5.00 -12.55 6.15
CA LYS A 107 6.05 -11.63 6.62
C LYS A 107 5.42 -10.30 7.06
N PRO A 108 4.70 -10.28 8.20
CA PRO A 108 3.92 -9.12 8.60
C PRO A 108 4.82 -7.97 9.08
N ARG A 109 4.49 -6.75 8.67
CA ARG A 109 5.02 -5.49 9.22
C ARG A 109 4.08 -4.82 10.22
N TYR A 110 2.83 -5.26 10.29
CA TYR A 110 1.86 -4.74 11.24
C TYR A 110 2.11 -5.27 12.65
N ILE A 111 1.83 -4.43 13.64
CA ILE A 111 1.81 -4.80 15.06
C ILE A 111 0.39 -5.23 15.46
N ARG A 112 0.29 -6.18 16.40
CA ARG A 112 -0.99 -6.66 16.93
C ARG A 112 -1.37 -6.01 18.26
N ASP A 113 -0.36 -5.66 19.05
CA ASP A 113 -0.50 -5.00 20.34
C ASP A 113 0.19 -3.65 20.24
N ARG A 114 -0.64 -2.60 20.10
CA ARG A 114 -0.15 -1.23 19.98
C ARG A 114 0.38 -0.70 21.30
N ASP A 115 -0.33 -0.97 22.39
CA ASP A 115 -0.01 -0.41 23.70
C ASP A 115 1.32 -0.95 24.23
N LEU A 116 1.55 -2.27 24.06
CA LEU A 116 2.82 -2.89 24.42
C LEU A 116 3.98 -2.31 23.60
N TRP A 117 3.76 -2.11 22.29
CA TRP A 117 4.76 -1.50 21.42
C TRP A 117 5.07 -0.06 21.83
N GLU A 118 4.05 0.76 22.11
CA GLU A 118 4.22 2.15 22.55
C GLU A 118 5.01 2.23 23.88
N TYR A 119 4.68 1.35 24.83
CA TYR A 119 5.40 1.25 26.10
C TYR A 119 6.89 0.88 25.90
N GLN A 120 7.18 -0.12 25.08
CA GLN A 120 8.54 -0.55 24.78
C GLN A 120 9.34 0.54 24.04
N ALA A 121 8.72 1.21 23.07
CA ALA A 121 9.33 2.30 22.33
C ALA A 121 9.66 3.48 23.26
N ALA A 122 8.73 3.89 24.12
CA ALA A 122 8.95 4.95 25.11
C ALA A 122 10.09 4.61 26.08
N THR A 123 10.15 3.37 26.56
CA THR A 123 11.21 2.89 27.46
C THR A 123 12.58 2.92 26.78
N HIS A 124 12.66 2.45 25.53
CA HIS A 124 13.89 2.47 24.74
C HIS A 124 14.40 3.91 24.48
N ILE A 125 13.49 4.83 24.17
CA ILE A 125 13.81 6.25 24.00
C ILE A 125 14.32 6.86 25.32
N ALA A 126 13.70 6.53 26.45
CA ALA A 126 14.14 7.02 27.75
C ALA A 126 15.55 6.52 28.11
N LEU A 127 15.84 5.23 27.89
CA LEU A 127 17.16 4.63 28.14
C LEU A 127 18.25 5.19 27.23
N SER A 128 17.98 5.33 25.94
CA SER A 128 18.93 5.93 24.99
C SER A 128 19.24 7.40 25.30
N LYS A 129 18.27 8.15 25.84
CA LYS A 129 18.48 9.53 26.30
C LYS A 129 19.30 9.60 27.59
N ALA A 130 19.14 8.63 28.49
CA ALA A 130 19.94 8.53 29.71
C ALA A 130 21.41 8.16 29.42
N PHE A 131 21.66 7.36 28.39
CA PHE A 131 23.00 6.98 27.94
C PHE A 131 23.53 7.95 26.87
N ARG A 132 23.63 9.25 27.20
CA ARG A 132 24.45 10.18 26.40
C ARG A 132 25.88 10.14 26.95
N PRO A 133 26.88 9.60 26.21
CA PRO A 133 28.26 9.73 26.64
C PRO A 133 28.59 11.21 26.76
N ARG A 134 29.14 11.62 27.91
CA ARG A 134 29.60 12.98 28.16
C ARG A 134 30.61 13.31 27.07
N GLN A 135 30.25 14.18 26.12
CA GLN A 135 31.21 14.72 25.18
C GLN A 135 32.26 15.47 26.00
N VAL A 136 33.47 14.91 26.05
CA VAL A 136 34.64 15.62 26.57
C VAL A 136 34.91 16.73 25.56
N THR A 137 34.48 17.94 25.87
CA THR A 137 34.78 19.12 25.07
C THR A 137 36.28 19.37 25.16
N LYS A 138 37.03 18.94 24.14
CA LYS A 138 38.37 19.46 23.89
C LYS A 138 38.17 20.93 23.53
N ARG A 139 38.73 21.83 24.35
CA ARG A 139 38.69 23.28 24.09
C ARG A 139 39.46 23.54 22.79
N GLU A 140 38.74 23.71 21.69
CA GLU A 140 39.29 24.25 20.46
C GLU A 140 39.03 25.75 20.44
N THR A 141 40.11 26.52 20.28
CA THR A 141 40.12 27.97 20.10
C THR A 141 39.40 28.37 18.81
N PRO A 142 38.63 29.46 18.79
CA PRO A 142 37.81 29.80 17.64
C PRO A 142 38.68 30.36 16.51
N VAL A 143 38.63 29.69 15.35
CA VAL A 143 39.03 30.29 14.07
C VAL A 143 37.74 30.57 13.30
N GLU A 144 37.51 31.85 13.07
CA GLU A 144 36.35 32.41 12.37
C GLU A 144 36.46 32.07 10.88
N ASN A 145 35.58 31.20 10.38
CA ASN A 145 35.43 30.94 8.96
C ASN A 145 33.96 31.14 8.55
N ASN A 146 33.74 32.26 7.85
CA ASN A 146 32.50 32.59 7.18
C ASN A 146 32.30 31.69 5.96
N ALA A 147 31.30 30.83 5.98
CA ALA A 147 30.74 30.20 4.78
C ALA A 147 29.21 30.13 4.90
N PRO A 148 28.45 30.44 3.84
CA PRO A 148 26.99 30.51 3.88
C PRO A 148 26.38 29.14 4.12
N GLN A 149 25.53 29.05 5.13
CA GLN A 149 24.75 27.87 5.48
C GLN A 149 23.70 27.60 4.39
N ALA A 150 23.76 26.41 3.78
CA ALA A 150 22.67 25.89 2.97
C ALA A 150 21.45 25.59 3.86
N PRO A 151 20.22 25.94 3.47
CA PRO A 151 19.05 25.64 4.27
C PRO A 151 18.78 24.13 4.24
N ALA A 152 19.14 23.45 5.32
CA ALA A 152 18.59 22.15 5.68
C ALA A 152 17.15 22.36 6.15
N ASN A 153 16.17 22.00 5.32
CA ASN A 153 14.83 21.52 5.70
C ASN A 153 13.95 21.35 4.45
N LEU A 154 14.16 20.24 3.74
CA LEU A 154 13.23 19.74 2.71
C LEU A 154 13.06 18.24 2.94
N SER A 155 12.53 17.88 4.10
CA SER A 155 12.18 16.47 4.41
C SER A 155 10.94 16.34 5.29
N GLN A 156 10.32 17.45 5.71
CA GLN A 156 9.26 17.45 6.72
C GLN A 156 7.88 17.79 6.18
N GLN A 157 7.66 17.78 4.86
CA GLN A 157 6.37 18.07 4.24
C GLN A 157 6.07 17.09 3.11
N CYS A 158 5.67 15.86 3.46
CA CYS A 158 4.77 15.08 2.60
C CYS A 158 4.22 13.85 3.33
N THR A 159 3.38 14.05 4.35
CA THR A 159 2.52 12.97 4.87
C THR A 159 1.12 13.45 5.24
N ASP A 160 0.59 14.48 4.57
CA ASP A 160 -0.80 14.93 4.77
C ASP A 160 -1.72 14.54 3.61
N GLY A 161 -1.28 13.62 2.74
CA GLY A 161 -2.01 13.16 1.57
C GLY A 161 -2.33 11.68 1.57
N LEU A 162 -2.40 11.00 2.72
CA LEU A 162 -3.02 9.68 2.78
C LEU A 162 -4.53 9.89 2.86
N VAL A 163 -5.15 10.06 1.69
CA VAL A 163 -6.58 9.80 1.53
C VAL A 163 -6.76 8.31 1.79
N THR A 164 -6.89 7.94 3.06
CA THR A 164 -7.53 6.69 3.43
C THR A 164 -8.93 6.79 2.84
N ASN A 165 -9.21 6.02 1.79
CA ASN A 165 -10.57 5.79 1.33
C ASN A 165 -11.30 5.02 2.43
N GLY A 166 -11.65 5.71 3.51
CA GLY A 166 -12.29 5.20 4.70
C GLY A 166 -13.78 5.04 4.43
N TRP A 167 -14.19 3.83 4.08
CA TRP A 167 -15.59 3.45 4.02
C TRP A 167 -16.03 3.05 5.43
N TRP A 168 -16.82 3.89 6.10
CA TRP A 168 -17.42 3.59 7.41
C TRP A 168 -18.94 3.49 7.26
N PHE A 169 -19.53 2.31 7.48
CA PHE A 169 -21.00 2.17 7.62
C PHE A 169 -21.42 1.04 8.58
N SER A 170 -22.57 1.28 9.20
CA SER A 170 -23.20 0.64 10.37
C SER A 170 -23.71 -0.81 10.17
N LYS A 171 -23.93 -1.48 11.30
CA LYS A 171 -24.26 -2.91 11.44
C LYS A 171 -25.73 -3.18 11.06
N GLY A 172 -25.96 -4.13 10.16
CA GLY A 172 -27.24 -4.81 9.95
C GLY A 172 -26.98 -6.30 9.82
N GLU A 173 -27.53 -7.12 10.71
CA GLU A 173 -27.36 -8.58 10.73
C GLU A 173 -28.19 -9.25 9.62
N ARG A 174 -27.52 -9.90 8.65
CA ARG A 174 -28.11 -10.89 7.74
C ARG A 174 -27.06 -11.90 7.27
N ALA A 175 -27.55 -13.08 6.87
CA ALA A 175 -26.79 -14.29 6.54
C ALA A 175 -25.43 -14.05 5.86
N GLU A 176 -24.37 -14.45 6.56
CA GLU A 176 -22.97 -14.24 6.18
C GLU A 176 -22.40 -15.51 5.53
N ALA A 177 -21.90 -15.41 4.29
CA ALA A 177 -21.03 -16.44 3.73
C ALA A 177 -19.58 -16.06 4.06
N CYS A 178 -18.83 -17.00 4.67
CA CYS A 178 -17.41 -16.81 4.96
C CYS A 178 -16.56 -17.63 3.98
N PHE A 179 -15.54 -17.01 3.37
CA PHE A 179 -14.52 -17.73 2.62
C PHE A 179 -13.15 -17.08 2.76
N GLY A 180 -12.09 -17.82 2.46
CA GLY A 180 -10.70 -17.36 2.49
C GLY A 180 -10.08 -17.29 1.11
N ILE A 181 -9.27 -16.27 0.87
CA ILE A 181 -8.35 -16.17 -0.26
C ILE A 181 -6.94 -16.31 0.28
N GLU A 182 -6.21 -17.29 -0.24
CA GLU A 182 -4.77 -17.43 -0.03
C GLU A 182 -4.06 -16.90 -1.27
N ILE A 183 -3.08 -16.01 -1.05
CA ILE A 183 -2.28 -15.41 -2.12
C ILE A 183 -0.83 -15.76 -1.83
N ASP A 184 -0.19 -16.41 -2.80
CA ASP A 184 1.25 -16.44 -2.95
C ASP A 184 1.58 -15.59 -4.18
N ALA A 185 1.96 -14.32 -3.95
CA ALA A 185 2.23 -13.38 -5.04
C ALA A 185 3.59 -13.60 -5.69
N ALA A 186 4.31 -14.67 -5.32
CA ALA A 186 5.51 -15.09 -6.02
C ALA A 186 5.18 -15.37 -7.50
N TRP A 187 5.43 -14.38 -8.34
CA TRP A 187 5.38 -14.44 -9.80
C TRP A 187 6.50 -15.38 -10.28
N LYS A 188 6.28 -16.69 -10.16
CA LYS A 188 7.31 -17.67 -10.52
C LYS A 188 7.08 -18.37 -11.84
N ASN A 189 5.90 -18.32 -12.45
CA ASN A 189 5.67 -18.91 -13.78
C ASN A 189 4.43 -18.28 -14.45
N PHE A 190 4.65 -17.23 -15.24
CA PHE A 190 3.90 -16.90 -16.45
C PHE A 190 4.91 -16.37 -17.47
#